data_AF-A0AAV4W956-F1
#
_entry.id   AF-A0AAV4W956-F1
#
_cell.length_a   1.000
_cell.length_b   1.000
_cell.length_c   1.000
_cell.angle_alpha   90.00
_cell.angle_beta   90.00
_cell.angle_gamma   90.00
#
_symmetry.space_group_name_H-M   'P 1'
#
loop_
_entity.id
_entity.type
_entity.pdbx_description
1 polymer ?
#
loop_
_entity_poly.entity_id
_entity_poly.type
_entity_poly.pdbx_seq_one_letter_code
_entity_poly.pdbx_strand_id
1 'polypeptide(L)'
;MPELSIIIIEKSKGTGGRMCTSRSSFGNSVDLGAQFITKSSKLTNIQNRLYNSLLDEGIFQPMPNNIEGIKSASSAVSNFICPRGSGSLVKYFLAKAGCDVLYEHRVIKISALKEKWETLCENGTSHEFDAVVLTIPVPQVLQLDGLHSYLESDQLEKLKAVEYCSRYAVGFFL
;
A
#
# COMPACT_ATOMS: atom_id res chain seq x y z
N MET A 1 17.45 23.85 2.67
CA MET A 1 17.26 22.63 1.85
C MET A 1 15.99 22.86 1.06
N PRO A 2 15.94 22.58 -0.25
CA PRO A 2 14.67 22.63 -0.97
C PRO A 2 13.67 21.71 -0.26
N GLU A 3 12.45 22.20 -0.11
CA GLU A 3 11.36 21.47 0.54
C GLU A 3 11.00 20.26 -0.34
N LEU A 4 11.07 19.05 0.23
CA LEU A 4 10.75 17.82 -0.50
C LEU A 4 9.23 17.77 -0.75
N SER A 5 8.83 17.87 -2.01
CA SER A 5 7.42 17.69 -2.41
C SER A 5 7.18 16.25 -2.85
N ILE A 6 6.15 15.61 -2.26
CA ILE A 6 5.78 14.22 -2.55
C ILE A 6 4.35 14.20 -3.08
N ILE A 7 4.19 13.68 -4.30
CA ILE A 7 2.90 13.41 -4.91
C ILE A 7 2.73 11.90 -5.06
N ILE A 8 1.57 11.39 -4.65
CA ILE A 8 1.21 9.98 -4.80
C ILE A 8 0.17 9.87 -5.90
N ILE A 9 0.48 9.05 -6.91
CA ILE A 9 -0.42 8.79 -8.04
C ILE A 9 -1.10 7.44 -7.81
N GLU A 10 -2.42 7.43 -7.68
CA GLU A 10 -3.23 6.25 -7.41
C GLU A 10 -4.34 6.10 -8.46
N LYS A 11 -4.39 4.95 -9.13
CA LYS A 11 -5.38 4.64 -10.17
C LYS A 11 -6.81 4.46 -9.61
N SER A 12 -6.93 4.21 -8.33
CA SER A 12 -8.20 3.88 -7.66
C SER A 12 -8.85 5.14 -7.09
N LYS A 13 -10.15 5.05 -6.75
CA LYS A 13 -10.91 6.14 -6.11
C LYS A 13 -10.49 6.46 -4.67
N GLY A 14 -9.56 5.70 -4.12
CA GLY A 14 -9.13 5.79 -2.73
C GLY A 14 -7.85 5.02 -2.50
N THR A 15 -7.19 5.30 -1.38
CA THR A 15 -5.93 4.65 -1.01
C THR A 15 -6.14 3.33 -0.29
N GLY A 16 -5.02 2.61 -0.13
CA GLY A 16 -4.94 1.41 0.69
C GLY A 16 -4.69 0.14 -0.11
N GLY A 17 -5.05 0.10 -1.39
CA GLY A 17 -4.84 -1.06 -2.25
C GLY A 17 -5.40 -2.34 -1.61
N ARG A 18 -4.53 -3.32 -1.34
CA ARG A 18 -4.89 -4.59 -0.67
C ARG A 18 -5.21 -4.46 0.83
N MET A 19 -5.11 -3.26 1.40
CA MET A 19 -5.57 -2.92 2.74
C MET A 19 -6.81 -2.02 2.70
N CYS A 20 -7.45 -1.80 1.55
CA CYS A 20 -8.63 -0.94 1.46
C CYS A 20 -9.81 -1.51 2.27
N THR A 21 -10.50 -0.62 2.97
CA THR A 21 -11.75 -0.91 3.69
C THR A 21 -12.93 -0.53 2.81
N SER A 22 -13.76 -1.50 2.45
CA SER A 22 -15.01 -1.29 1.70
C SER A 22 -16.11 -0.80 2.63
N ARG A 23 -16.97 0.10 2.14
CA ARG A 23 -18.06 0.70 2.92
C ARG A 23 -19.38 0.59 2.17
N SER A 24 -20.44 0.27 2.88
CA SER A 24 -21.82 0.33 2.38
C SER A 24 -22.39 1.74 2.48
N SER A 25 -23.50 1.98 1.78
CA SER A 25 -24.32 3.18 1.92
C SER A 25 -24.89 3.37 3.33
N PHE A 26 -24.98 2.31 4.12
CA PHE A 26 -25.54 2.32 5.48
C PHE A 26 -24.48 2.54 6.57
N GLY A 27 -23.22 2.78 6.19
CA GLY A 27 -22.12 3.06 7.13
C GLY A 27 -21.36 1.83 7.63
N ASN A 28 -21.85 0.62 7.34
CA ASN A 28 -21.13 -0.62 7.64
C ASN A 28 -19.87 -0.74 6.77
N SER A 29 -18.80 -1.31 7.33
CA SER A 29 -17.52 -1.46 6.65
C SER A 29 -16.93 -2.86 6.79
N VAL A 30 -16.26 -3.34 5.74
CA VAL A 30 -15.57 -4.63 5.71
C VAL A 30 -14.19 -4.47 5.08
N ASP A 31 -13.19 -5.10 5.68
CA ASP A 31 -11.88 -5.24 5.05
C ASP A 31 -11.92 -6.46 4.13
N LEU A 32 -11.71 -6.28 2.82
CA LEU A 32 -11.75 -7.39 1.85
C LEU A 32 -10.35 -7.98 1.57
N GLY A 33 -9.30 -7.26 1.97
CA GLY A 33 -7.92 -7.68 1.80
C GLY A 33 -7.29 -8.09 3.13
N ALA A 34 -6.29 -7.33 3.59
CA ALA A 34 -5.63 -7.59 4.87
C ALA A 34 -6.61 -7.46 6.05
N GLN A 35 -6.76 -8.54 6.81
CA GLN A 35 -7.70 -8.64 7.95
C GLN A 35 -7.06 -8.20 9.28
N PHE A 36 -5.78 -8.53 9.48
CA PHE A 36 -5.02 -8.22 10.69
C PHE A 36 -3.53 -8.15 10.37
N ILE A 37 -2.75 -7.59 11.30
CA ILE A 37 -1.30 -7.48 11.22
C ILE A 37 -0.68 -8.36 12.31
N THR A 38 0.14 -9.32 11.92
CA THR A 38 0.92 -10.13 12.85
C THR A 38 2.27 -9.48 13.12
N LYS A 39 2.58 -9.22 14.40
CA LYS A 39 3.89 -8.72 14.82
C LYS A 39 4.92 -9.85 14.80
N SER A 40 5.98 -9.67 14.01
CA SER A 40 7.14 -10.58 14.05
C SER A 40 7.75 -10.66 15.44
N SER A 41 8.24 -11.85 15.82
CA SER A 41 8.97 -12.06 17.08
C SER A 41 10.32 -11.33 17.12
N LYS A 42 10.85 -10.91 15.96
CA LYS A 42 12.09 -10.14 15.83
C LYS A 42 11.78 -8.79 15.20
N LEU A 43 11.45 -7.80 16.04
CA LEU A 43 11.31 -6.41 15.60
C LEU A 43 12.59 -5.61 15.88
N THR A 44 12.92 -4.70 14.96
CA THR A 44 13.92 -3.66 15.23
C THR A 44 13.37 -2.63 16.24
N ASN A 45 14.26 -1.82 16.83
CA ASN A 45 13.84 -0.74 17.73
C ASN A 45 12.90 0.27 17.05
N ILE A 46 13.13 0.55 15.77
CA ILE A 46 12.27 1.44 14.97
C ILE A 46 10.87 0.85 14.82
N GLN A 47 10.79 -0.44 14.48
CA GLN A 47 9.50 -1.12 14.37
C GLN A 47 8.78 -1.17 15.72
N ASN A 48 9.47 -1.45 16.83
CA ASN A 48 8.85 -1.43 18.16
C ASN A 48 8.25 -0.04 18.49
N ARG A 49 8.99 1.04 18.25
CA ARG A 49 8.47 2.41 18.44
C ARG A 49 7.27 2.72 17.55
N LEU A 50 7.30 2.25 16.30
CA LEU A 50 6.19 2.42 15.38
C LEU A 50 4.93 1.71 15.88
N TYR A 51 5.03 0.45 16.29
CA TYR A 51 3.89 -0.30 16.84
C TYR A 51 3.31 0.38 18.09
N ASN A 52 4.18 0.87 18.99
CA ASN A 52 3.72 1.58 20.19
C ASN A 52 2.99 2.88 19.83
N SER A 53 3.54 3.71 18.93
CA SER A 53 2.87 4.93 18.45
C SER A 53 1.52 4.63 17.78
N LEU A 54 1.42 3.57 16.97
CA LEU A 54 0.14 3.17 16.36
C LEU A 54 -0.89 2.69 17.39
N LEU A 55 -0.45 2.07 18.50
CA LEU A 55 -1.32 1.68 19.61
C LEU A 55 -1.78 2.91 20.41
N ASP A 56 -0.85 3.79 20.76
CA ASP A 56 -1.12 5.01 21.52
C ASP A 56 -2.10 5.94 20.78
N GLU A 57 -2.00 6.00 19.45
CA GLU A 57 -2.87 6.79 18.58
C GLU A 57 -4.18 6.07 18.19
N GLY A 58 -4.40 4.85 18.70
CA GLY A 58 -5.60 4.05 18.46
C GLY A 58 -5.78 3.64 16.99
N ILE A 59 -4.69 3.63 16.20
CA ILE A 59 -4.67 3.07 14.84
C ILE A 59 -4.66 1.55 14.91
N PHE A 60 -3.91 0.99 15.85
CA PHE A 60 -3.90 -0.43 16.18
C PHE A 60 -4.66 -0.72 17.46
N GLN A 61 -5.21 -1.93 17.53
CA GLN A 61 -5.75 -2.55 18.73
C GLN A 61 -5.34 -4.02 18.76
N PRO A 62 -5.03 -4.61 19.93
CA PRO A 62 -4.83 -6.05 20.04
C PRO A 62 -6.04 -6.81 19.49
N MET A 63 -5.78 -7.84 18.68
CA MET A 63 -6.83 -8.66 18.10
C MET A 63 -7.51 -9.50 19.20
N PRO A 64 -8.84 -9.62 19.20
CA PRO A 64 -9.55 -10.49 20.12
C PRO A 64 -9.10 -11.96 20.05
N ASN A 65 -9.11 -12.65 21.20
CA ASN A 65 -8.66 -14.04 21.32
C ASN A 65 -9.72 -15.09 20.89
N ASN A 66 -10.78 -14.69 20.20
CA ASN A 66 -11.91 -15.55 19.85
C ASN A 66 -11.94 -15.99 18.38
N ILE A 67 -10.83 -15.83 17.65
CA ILE A 67 -10.74 -16.28 16.25
C ILE A 67 -10.23 -17.72 16.21
N GLU A 68 -11.11 -18.63 15.82
CA GLU A 68 -10.81 -20.06 15.70
C GLU A 68 -9.80 -20.37 14.59
N GLY A 69 -9.02 -21.44 14.77
CA GLY A 69 -8.08 -21.92 13.75
C GLY A 69 -6.82 -21.07 13.55
N ILE A 70 -6.68 -19.95 14.26
CA ILE A 70 -5.40 -19.24 14.32
C ILE A 70 -4.41 -20.11 15.06
N LYS A 71 -3.34 -20.54 14.38
CA LYS A 71 -2.21 -21.19 15.03
C LYS A 71 -1.74 -20.27 16.15
N SER A 72 -1.86 -20.74 17.39
CA SER A 72 -1.49 -19.98 18.59
C SER A 72 -0.11 -19.42 18.35
N ALA A 73 -0.07 -18.11 18.10
CA ALA A 73 1.19 -17.45 17.99
C ALA A 73 1.83 -17.65 19.37
N SER A 74 3.06 -18.17 19.43
CA SER A 74 3.82 -18.26 20.69
C SER A 74 3.62 -16.97 21.48
N SER A 75 3.64 -16.98 22.81
CA SER A 75 3.36 -15.81 23.67
C SER A 75 4.09 -14.51 23.28
N ALA A 76 5.16 -14.58 22.48
CA ALA A 76 5.92 -13.48 21.90
C ALA A 76 5.33 -12.84 20.62
N VAL A 77 4.33 -13.43 19.96
CA VAL A 77 3.74 -12.93 18.70
C VAL A 77 2.33 -12.43 18.98
N SER A 78 2.08 -11.16 18.70
CA SER A 78 0.77 -10.52 18.90
C SER A 78 0.15 -10.16 17.56
N ASN A 79 -1.17 -10.36 17.43
CA ASN A 79 -1.94 -9.92 16.28
C ASN A 79 -2.66 -8.61 16.61
N PHE A 80 -2.76 -7.73 15.62
CA PHE A 80 -3.38 -6.42 15.74
C PHE A 80 -4.41 -6.20 14.63
N ILE A 81 -5.50 -5.53 14.97
CA ILE A 81 -6.50 -5.05 14.01
C ILE A 81 -6.46 -3.53 13.94
N CYS A 82 -7.06 -2.97 12.88
CA CYS A 82 -7.34 -1.55 12.79
C CYS A 82 -8.83 -1.31 13.09
N PRO A 83 -9.22 -0.74 14.24
CA PRO A 83 -10.64 -0.67 14.65
C PRO A 83 -11.50 0.19 13.71
N ARG A 84 -10.88 1.06 12.91
CA ARG A 84 -11.56 1.89 11.88
C ARG A 84 -11.43 1.31 10.47
N GLY A 85 -11.10 0.01 10.36
CA GLY A 85 -10.79 -0.71 9.13
C GLY A 85 -9.30 -0.60 8.74
N SER A 86 -8.74 -1.63 8.11
CA SER A 86 -7.33 -1.70 7.68
C SER A 86 -6.89 -0.52 6.82
N GLY A 87 -7.79 0.08 6.04
CA GLY A 87 -7.48 1.24 5.21
C GLY A 87 -7.14 2.49 6.01
N SER A 88 -7.55 2.55 7.29
CA SER A 88 -7.21 3.65 8.19
C SER A 88 -5.71 3.76 8.49
N LEU A 89 -4.97 2.64 8.49
CA LEU A 89 -3.51 2.64 8.65
C LEU A 89 -2.81 3.39 7.52
N VAL A 90 -3.27 3.19 6.28
CA VAL A 90 -2.68 3.83 5.11
C VAL A 90 -3.00 5.32 5.12
N LYS A 91 -4.26 5.68 5.38
CA LYS A 91 -4.68 7.09 5.53
C LYS A 91 -3.89 7.81 6.63
N TYR A 92 -3.61 7.13 7.73
CA TYR A 92 -2.79 7.67 8.82
C TYR A 92 -1.39 8.08 8.34
N PHE A 93 -0.67 7.19 7.66
CA PHE A 93 0.67 7.52 7.16
C PHE A 93 0.67 8.61 6.10
N LEU A 94 -0.33 8.63 5.21
CA LEU A 94 -0.49 9.67 4.21
C LEU A 94 -0.71 11.05 4.84
N ALA A 95 -1.60 11.12 5.83
CA ALA A 95 -1.85 12.36 6.57
C ALA A 95 -0.61 12.82 7.34
N LYS A 96 0.12 11.90 7.97
CA LYS A 96 1.36 12.20 8.71
C LYS A 96 2.48 12.68 7.80
N ALA A 97 2.54 12.18 6.57
CA ALA A 97 3.52 12.60 5.58
C ALA A 97 3.18 13.94 4.90
N GLY A 98 1.91 14.35 4.92
CA GLY A 98 1.47 15.61 4.31
C GLY A 98 1.55 15.60 2.78
N CYS A 99 1.47 14.43 2.15
CA CYS A 99 1.60 14.29 0.70
C CYS A 99 0.28 14.57 -0.03
N ASP A 100 0.36 15.14 -1.23
CA ASP A 100 -0.77 15.22 -2.15
C ASP A 100 -1.02 13.87 -2.81
N VAL A 101 -2.30 13.52 -3.02
CA VAL A 101 -2.70 12.27 -3.66
C VAL A 101 -3.58 12.55 -4.87
N LEU A 102 -3.13 12.12 -6.05
CA LEU A 102 -3.88 12.17 -7.30
C LEU A 102 -4.60 10.83 -7.50
N TYR A 103 -5.89 10.81 -7.18
CA TYR A 103 -6.75 9.64 -7.37
C TYR A 103 -7.26 9.52 -8.79
N GLU A 104 -7.66 8.32 -9.20
CA GLU A 104 -8.15 8.02 -10.56
C GLU A 104 -7.12 8.38 -11.65
N HIS A 105 -5.84 8.34 -11.30
CA HIS A 105 -4.71 8.56 -12.22
C HIS A 105 -3.95 7.24 -12.39
N ARG A 106 -4.16 6.56 -13.51
CA ARG A 106 -3.40 5.36 -13.86
C ARG A 106 -2.19 5.74 -14.71
N VAL A 107 -0.99 5.66 -14.16
CA VAL A 107 0.24 5.78 -14.95
C VAL A 107 0.34 4.59 -15.91
N ILE A 108 0.54 4.89 -17.19
CA ILE A 108 0.69 3.89 -18.27
C ILE A 108 2.09 3.90 -18.89
N LYS A 109 2.84 5.00 -18.73
CA LYS A 109 4.17 5.16 -19.30
C LYS A 109 5.06 5.98 -18.37
N ILE A 110 6.34 5.61 -18.34
CA ILE A 110 7.40 6.36 -17.68
C ILE A 110 8.54 6.56 -18.67
N SER A 111 9.03 7.79 -18.77
CA SER A 111 10.17 8.13 -19.61
C SER A 111 11.05 9.19 -18.97
N ALA A 112 12.34 9.14 -19.24
CA ALA A 112 13.26 10.21 -18.92
C ALA A 112 13.04 11.37 -19.91
N LEU A 113 12.78 12.56 -19.38
CA LEU A 113 12.65 13.81 -20.12
C LEU A 113 13.70 14.80 -19.57
N LYS A 114 14.78 15.00 -20.32
CA LYS A 114 15.95 15.78 -19.89
C LYS A 114 16.54 15.23 -18.58
N GLU A 115 16.54 16.01 -17.50
CA GLU A 115 17.04 15.65 -16.17
C GLU A 115 15.93 15.17 -15.22
N LYS A 116 14.71 14.97 -15.72
CA LYS A 116 13.54 14.56 -14.93
C LYS A 116 12.89 13.29 -15.46
N TRP A 117 12.05 12.70 -14.63
CA TRP A 117 11.13 11.64 -15.00
C TRP A 117 9.78 12.23 -15.37
N GLU A 118 9.22 11.82 -16.50
CA GLU A 118 7.84 12.09 -16.87
C GLU A 118 7.00 10.83 -16.67
N THR A 119 5.84 10.99 -16.05
CA THR A 119 4.81 9.97 -15.95
C THR A 119 3.59 10.39 -16.76
N LEU A 120 3.15 9.54 -17.69
CA LEU A 120 1.93 9.77 -18.48
C LEU A 120 0.82 8.86 -17.96
N CYS A 121 -0.34 9.47 -17.71
CA CYS A 121 -1.53 8.80 -17.22
C CYS A 121 -2.50 8.45 -18.37
N GLU A 122 -3.34 7.43 -18.16
CA GLU A 122 -4.35 6.95 -19.11
C GLU A 122 -5.38 8.04 -19.49
N ASN A 123 -5.65 8.98 -18.60
CA ASN A 123 -6.52 10.14 -18.84
C ASN A 123 -5.82 11.26 -19.66
N GLY A 124 -4.58 11.05 -20.09
CA GLY A 124 -3.79 12.01 -20.87
C GLY A 124 -3.02 13.05 -20.05
N THR A 125 -3.11 13.05 -18.72
CA THR A 125 -2.30 13.96 -17.89
C THR A 125 -0.86 13.48 -17.78
N SER A 126 0.08 14.41 -17.77
CA SER A 126 1.50 14.14 -17.51
C SER A 126 1.99 14.88 -16.27
N HIS A 127 2.91 14.26 -15.53
CA HIS A 127 3.55 14.85 -14.37
C HIS A 127 5.06 14.60 -14.40
N GLU A 128 5.84 15.64 -14.11
CA GLU A 128 7.31 15.59 -14.04
C GLU A 128 7.81 15.50 -12.61
N PHE A 129 8.82 14.67 -12.37
CA PHE A 129 9.42 14.43 -11.06
C PHE A 129 10.94 14.32 -11.14
N ASP A 130 11.63 14.73 -10.08
CA ASP A 130 13.08 14.48 -9.96
C ASP A 130 13.37 12.99 -9.66
N ALA A 131 12.42 12.28 -9.05
CA ALA A 131 12.50 10.85 -8.78
C ALA A 131 11.11 10.20 -8.77
N VAL A 132 11.03 8.92 -9.16
CA VAL A 132 9.81 8.11 -9.14
C VAL A 132 10.03 6.84 -8.33
N VAL A 133 9.10 6.53 -7.43
CA VAL A 133 9.11 5.28 -6.64
C VAL A 133 7.90 4.43 -7.00
N LEU A 134 8.13 3.23 -7.52
CA LEU A 134 7.08 2.30 -7.90
C LEU A 134 6.79 1.32 -6.76
N THR A 135 5.55 1.34 -6.26
CA THR A 135 5.09 0.46 -5.16
C THR A 135 3.93 -0.45 -5.57
N ILE A 136 3.62 -0.50 -6.87
CA ILE A 136 2.59 -1.38 -7.46
C ILE A 136 3.11 -2.83 -7.59
N PRO A 137 2.24 -3.85 -7.69
CA PRO A 137 2.66 -5.22 -7.93
C PRO A 137 3.53 -5.37 -9.19
N VAL A 138 4.55 -6.24 -9.15
CA VAL A 138 5.55 -6.38 -10.21
C VAL A 138 4.94 -6.60 -11.61
N PRO A 139 3.90 -7.44 -11.81
CA PRO A 139 3.24 -7.54 -13.11
C PRO A 139 2.69 -6.22 -13.65
N GLN A 140 2.26 -5.30 -12.78
CA GLN A 140 1.81 -3.96 -13.20
C GLN A 140 2.99 -3.05 -13.52
N VAL A 141 4.13 -3.19 -12.82
CA VAL A 141 5.39 -2.50 -13.17
C VAL A 141 5.84 -2.89 -14.58
N LEU A 142 5.82 -4.19 -14.89
CA LEU A 142 6.23 -4.71 -16.21
C LEU A 142 5.30 -4.29 -17.37
N GLN A 143 4.09 -3.79 -17.07
CA GLN A 143 3.14 -3.26 -18.06
C GLN A 143 3.37 -1.78 -18.38
N LEU A 144 4.24 -1.08 -17.65
CA LEU A 144 4.54 0.33 -17.91
C LEU A 144 5.39 0.47 -19.17
N ASP A 145 4.89 1.24 -20.13
CA ASP A 145 5.66 1.59 -21.32
C ASP A 145 6.90 2.43 -20.95
N GLY A 146 7.97 2.27 -21.72
CA GLY A 146 9.26 2.95 -21.52
C GLY A 146 10.14 2.38 -20.39
N LEU A 147 9.56 1.73 -19.37
CA LEU A 147 10.33 1.26 -18.21
C LEU A 147 11.43 0.25 -18.57
N HIS A 148 11.13 -0.66 -19.51
CA HIS A 148 12.05 -1.75 -19.87
C HIS A 148 13.39 -1.25 -20.40
N SER A 149 13.43 -0.04 -21.01
CA SER A 149 14.65 0.59 -21.51
C SER A 149 15.61 1.03 -20.40
N TYR A 150 15.15 1.09 -19.15
CA TYR A 150 15.94 1.50 -17.98
C TYR A 150 16.34 0.33 -17.07
N LEU A 151 16.01 -0.91 -17.46
CA LEU A 151 16.32 -2.12 -16.70
C LEU A 151 17.42 -2.90 -17.39
N GLU A 152 18.37 -3.40 -16.59
CA GLU A 152 19.34 -4.38 -17.06
C GLU A 152 18.65 -5.75 -17.26
N SER A 153 19.20 -6.59 -18.13
CA SER A 153 18.60 -7.89 -18.46
C SER A 153 18.42 -8.79 -17.23
N ASP A 154 19.36 -8.78 -16.28
CA ASP A 154 19.25 -9.58 -15.06
C ASP A 154 18.15 -9.05 -14.11
N GLN A 155 17.96 -7.73 -14.04
CA GLN A 155 16.89 -7.09 -13.29
C GLN A 155 15.53 -7.45 -13.88
N LEU A 156 15.40 -7.39 -15.21
CA LEU A 156 14.17 -7.74 -15.91
C LEU A 156 13.80 -9.21 -15.67
N GLU A 157 14.75 -10.14 -15.74
CA GLU A 157 14.50 -11.56 -15.46
C GLU A 157 14.09 -11.81 -14.01
N LYS A 158 14.73 -11.13 -13.04
CA LYS A 158 14.33 -11.19 -11.62
C LYS A 158 12.90 -10.70 -11.41
N LEU A 159 12.48 -9.64 -12.10
CA LEU A 159 11.12 -9.12 -12.02
C LEU A 159 10.10 -10.08 -12.64
N LYS A 160 10.41 -10.66 -13.80
CA LYS A 160 9.53 -11.66 -14.46
C LYS A 160 9.32 -12.90 -13.61
N ALA A 161 10.29 -13.27 -12.77
CA ALA A 161 10.17 -14.41 -11.86
C ALA A 161 9.27 -14.16 -10.63
N VAL A 162 8.75 -12.93 -10.43
CA VAL A 162 7.89 -12.62 -9.28
C VAL A 162 6.45 -13.06 -9.54
N GLU A 163 5.97 -14.03 -8.76
CA GLU A 163 4.62 -14.56 -8.85
C GLU A 163 3.73 -14.15 -7.66
N TYR A 164 2.42 -14.05 -7.92
CA TYR A 164 1.40 -13.76 -6.91
C TYR A 164 0.25 -14.76 -7.03
N CYS A 165 -0.30 -15.17 -5.89
CA CYS A 165 -1.53 -15.95 -5.86
C CYS A 165 -2.77 -15.08 -6.12
N SER A 166 -3.81 -15.69 -6.69
CA SER A 166 -5.13 -15.07 -6.91
C SER A 166 -6.12 -15.51 -5.83
N ARG A 167 -6.95 -14.58 -5.35
CA ARG A 167 -8.02 -14.85 -4.37
C ARG A 167 -9.25 -13.99 -4.65
N TYR A 168 -10.41 -14.54 -4.37
CA TYR A 168 -11.67 -13.80 -4.31
C TYR A 168 -12.05 -13.56 -2.86
N ALA A 169 -12.68 -12.40 -2.59
CA ALA A 169 -13.21 -12.03 -1.29
C ALA A 169 -14.68 -11.63 -1.45
N VAL A 170 -15.51 -12.00 -0.48
CA VAL A 170 -16.94 -11.66 -0.44
C VAL A 170 -17.21 -10.94 0.86
N GLY A 171 -17.78 -9.74 0.77
CA GLY A 171 -18.27 -8.97 1.92
C GLY A 171 -19.78 -8.89 1.89
N PHE A 172 -20.42 -9.24 3.00
CA PHE A 172 -21.86 -9.08 3.19
C PHE A 172 -22.12 -7.81 3.99
N PHE A 173 -22.87 -6.88 3.41
CA PHE A 173 -23.37 -5.71 4.13
C PHE A 173 -24.81 -6.00 4.53
N LEU A 174 -25.05 -6.00 5.84
CA LEU A 174 -26.38 -6.08 6.44
C LEU A 174 -26.97 -4.68 6.61
#